data_AF-A0A2W4P596-F1
#
_entry.id   AF-A0A2W4P596-F1
#
_cell.length_a   1.000
_cell.length_b   1.000
_cell.length_c   1.000
_cell.angle_alpha   90.00
_cell.angle_beta   90.00
_cell.angle_gamma   90.00
#
_symmetry.space_group_name_H-M   'P 1'
#
loop_
_entity.id
_entity.type
_entity.pdbx_description
1 polymer ?
#
loop_
_entity_poly.entity_id
_entity_poly.type
_entity_poly.pdbx_seq_one_letter_code
_entity_poly.pdbx_strand_id
1 'polypeptide(L)'
;MPAWARPEHPVLRYELGKSKRLSTRARLLRLAAMAIGVILLGVAGYLIATGLLTHPPGQSVTESIHAVMFWPLLAVQFLTGIAALTLTASTVADEIQRRNWDNLRSTALGAELALHARWAATFYRLRYLLGAILLLRLVLVGGILYDLTAFQGRYLDLLMNGIAPELPLVAGVLLLSLLMTGALIAPVTAVGFDGALGLLLSVVVRQRTYSILLQVLATFIRLAITAGLLHAMTQFMRGALAIDGAASWLLAAGYGGLADWGLAFLDLGVYGELWVMVPFGIMLGLALLLFALFQAFLADQMIALAVRYSERHG
;
A
#
# COMPACT_ATOMS: atom_id res chain seq x y z
N MET A 1 14.55 13.54 -7.50
CA MET A 1 14.88 13.18 -6.10
C MET A 1 15.82 14.22 -5.50
N PRO A 2 15.57 14.67 -4.25
CA PRO A 2 16.48 15.55 -3.52
C PRO A 2 17.90 14.98 -3.42
N ALA A 3 18.91 15.84 -3.28
CA ALA A 3 20.31 15.42 -3.25
C ALA A 3 20.62 14.43 -2.11
N TRP A 4 20.00 14.62 -0.93
CA TRP A 4 20.15 13.76 0.25
C TRP A 4 19.56 12.36 0.08
N ALA A 5 18.61 12.18 -0.85
CA ALA A 5 17.93 10.90 -1.11
C ALA A 5 18.61 10.07 -2.22
N ARG A 6 19.73 10.54 -2.79
CA ARG A 6 20.47 9.83 -3.84
C ARG A 6 21.38 8.75 -3.25
N PRO A 7 21.55 7.57 -3.89
CA PRO A 7 22.39 6.48 -3.37
C PRO A 7 23.85 6.86 -3.16
N GLU A 8 24.32 7.86 -3.89
CA GLU A 8 25.68 8.40 -3.83
C GLU A 8 25.91 9.30 -2.61
N HIS A 9 24.84 9.83 -2.00
CA HIS A 9 24.94 10.72 -0.85
C HIS A 9 25.57 9.97 0.34
N PRO A 10 26.59 10.54 1.02
CA PRO A 10 27.37 9.82 2.03
C PRO A 10 26.52 9.18 3.14
N VAL A 11 25.50 9.90 3.61
CA VAL A 11 24.58 9.45 4.67
C VAL A 11 23.72 8.28 4.19
N LEU A 12 23.15 8.37 2.99
CA LEU A 12 22.32 7.28 2.46
C LEU A 12 23.17 6.05 2.10
N ARG A 13 24.37 6.25 1.55
CA ARG A 13 25.32 5.19 1.26
C ARG A 13 25.72 4.43 2.53
N TYR A 14 25.95 5.15 3.63
CA TYR A 14 26.18 4.56 4.94
C TYR A 14 24.98 3.71 5.38
N GLU A 15 23.76 4.22 5.24
CA GLU A 15 22.55 3.48 5.62
C GLU A 15 22.26 2.24 4.77
N LEU A 16 22.53 2.30 3.48
CA LEU A 16 22.41 1.16 2.57
C LEU A 16 23.54 0.13 2.83
N GLY A 17 24.73 0.62 3.16
CA GLY A 17 25.94 -0.16 3.44
C GLY A 17 25.91 -0.95 4.75
N LYS A 18 25.00 -0.64 5.68
CA LYS A 18 24.80 -1.42 6.92
C LYS A 18 24.27 -2.84 6.67
N SER A 19 23.86 -3.17 5.45
CA SER A 19 23.43 -4.53 5.11
C SER A 19 24.64 -5.46 4.93
N LYS A 20 24.66 -6.56 5.70
CA LYS A 20 25.68 -7.61 5.49
C LYS A 20 25.54 -8.17 4.08
N ARG A 21 26.64 -8.19 3.31
CA ARG A 21 26.68 -8.87 2.01
C ARG A 21 26.36 -10.35 2.24
N LEU A 22 25.29 -10.83 1.61
CA LEU A 22 24.91 -12.23 1.66
C LEU A 22 25.97 -13.07 0.91
N SER A 23 26.29 -14.25 1.44
CA SER A 23 27.12 -15.22 0.72
C SER A 23 26.40 -15.68 -0.56
N THR A 24 27.15 -16.13 -1.57
CA THR A 24 26.57 -16.59 -2.85
C THR A 24 25.53 -17.69 -2.64
N ARG A 25 25.76 -18.62 -1.70
CA ARG A 25 24.81 -19.67 -1.31
C ARG A 25 23.54 -19.09 -0.68
N ALA A 26 23.68 -18.14 0.25
CA ALA A 26 22.53 -17.48 0.86
C ALA A 26 21.72 -16.66 -0.17
N ARG A 27 22.40 -16.05 -1.16
CA ARG A 27 21.75 -15.36 -2.28
C ARG A 27 20.95 -16.33 -3.15
N LEU A 28 21.52 -17.48 -3.49
CA LEU A 28 20.85 -18.49 -4.32
C LEU A 28 19.63 -19.08 -3.59
N LEU A 29 19.78 -19.44 -2.30
CA LEU A 29 18.68 -19.91 -1.47
C LEU A 29 17.55 -18.89 -1.35
N ARG A 30 17.90 -17.60 -1.21
CA ARG A 30 16.91 -16.52 -1.19
C ARG A 30 16.16 -16.40 -2.52
N LEU A 31 16.85 -16.51 -3.65
CA LEU A 31 16.21 -16.47 -4.97
C LEU A 31 15.28 -17.66 -5.18
N ALA A 32 15.73 -18.87 -4.80
CA ALA A 32 14.90 -20.07 -4.86
C ALA A 32 13.65 -19.94 -3.96
N ALA A 33 13.83 -19.47 -2.72
CA ALA A 33 12.71 -19.23 -1.80
C ALA A 33 11.74 -18.16 -2.34
N MET A 34 12.23 -17.10 -2.98
CA MET A 34 11.37 -16.12 -3.65
C MET A 34 10.60 -16.73 -4.82
N ALA A 35 11.26 -17.52 -5.68
CA ALA A 35 10.61 -18.16 -6.81
C ALA A 35 9.51 -19.14 -6.34
N ILE A 36 9.81 -19.97 -5.34
CA ILE A 36 8.84 -20.88 -4.72
C ILE A 36 7.69 -20.07 -4.10
N GLY A 37 7.99 -18.99 -3.39
CA GLY A 37 6.97 -18.11 -2.80
C GLY A 37 6.02 -17.52 -3.85
N VAL A 38 6.55 -17.05 -4.98
CA VAL A 38 5.73 -16.54 -6.10
C VAL A 38 4.82 -17.63 -6.67
N ILE A 39 5.36 -18.84 -6.90
CA ILE A 39 4.57 -19.97 -7.41
C ILE A 39 3.48 -20.35 -6.43
N LEU A 40 3.81 -20.50 -5.14
CA LEU A 40 2.85 -20.85 -4.10
C LEU A 40 1.74 -19.80 -3.96
N LEU A 41 2.09 -18.52 -4.03
CA LEU A 41 1.12 -17.43 -4.02
C LEU A 41 0.21 -17.47 -5.25
N GLY A 42 0.76 -17.72 -6.45
CA GLY A 42 -0.04 -17.86 -7.67
C GLY A 42 -1.01 -19.04 -7.60
N VAL A 43 -0.53 -20.20 -7.14
CA VAL A 43 -1.36 -21.40 -6.95
C VAL A 43 -2.44 -21.15 -5.89
N ALA A 44 -2.09 -20.55 -4.76
CA ALA A 44 -3.05 -20.21 -3.71
C ALA A 44 -4.13 -19.24 -4.24
N GLY A 45 -3.73 -18.19 -4.96
CA GLY A 45 -4.65 -17.25 -5.60
C GLY A 45 -5.61 -17.94 -6.56
N TYR A 46 -5.10 -18.82 -7.42
CA TYR A 46 -5.93 -19.59 -8.36
C TYR A 46 -6.90 -20.54 -7.65
N LEU A 47 -6.45 -21.25 -6.62
CA LEU A 47 -7.31 -22.14 -5.84
C LEU A 47 -8.40 -21.37 -5.09
N ILE A 48 -8.09 -20.18 -4.56
CA ILE A 48 -9.09 -19.33 -3.90
C ILE A 48 -10.11 -18.80 -4.92
N ALA A 49 -9.65 -18.28 -6.06
CA ALA A 49 -10.51 -17.74 -7.11
C ALA A 49 -11.49 -18.77 -7.69
N THR A 50 -11.04 -20.03 -7.80
CA THR A 50 -11.86 -21.13 -8.33
C THR A 50 -12.69 -21.86 -7.27
N GLY A 51 -12.65 -21.42 -6.01
CA GLY A 51 -13.30 -22.14 -4.91
C GLY A 51 -12.83 -23.59 -4.79
N LEU A 52 -11.51 -23.82 -4.88
CA LEU A 52 -10.87 -25.13 -4.96
C LEU A 52 -11.25 -25.92 -6.23
N LEU A 53 -11.16 -25.27 -7.40
CA LEU A 53 -11.46 -25.86 -8.72
C LEU A 53 -12.94 -26.25 -8.92
N THR A 54 -13.84 -25.69 -8.12
CA THR A 54 -15.28 -25.96 -8.25
C THR A 54 -15.92 -25.11 -9.34
N HIS A 55 -15.43 -23.89 -9.57
CA HIS A 55 -15.97 -22.91 -10.50
C HIS A 55 -14.85 -22.23 -11.31
N PRO A 56 -15.14 -21.66 -12.51
CA PRO A 56 -14.18 -20.82 -13.21
C PRO A 56 -13.83 -19.56 -12.38
N PRO A 57 -12.61 -19.02 -12.52
CA PRO A 57 -12.14 -17.89 -11.69
C PRO A 57 -12.79 -16.54 -12.01
N GLY A 58 -13.49 -16.41 -13.14
CA GLY A 58 -14.20 -15.21 -13.56
C GLY A 58 -14.96 -15.47 -14.87
N GLN A 59 -15.85 -14.55 -15.25
CA GLN A 59 -16.62 -14.62 -16.49
C GLN A 59 -15.84 -14.02 -17.67
N SER A 60 -15.02 -12.99 -17.40
CA SER A 60 -14.09 -12.42 -18.36
C SER A 60 -12.63 -12.78 -18.05
N VAL A 61 -11.74 -12.53 -19.01
CA VAL A 61 -10.29 -12.71 -18.83
C VAL A 61 -9.76 -11.74 -17.76
N THR A 62 -10.24 -10.50 -17.76
CA THR A 62 -9.81 -9.45 -16.82
C THR A 62 -10.28 -9.75 -15.40
N GLU A 63 -11.53 -10.16 -15.23
CA GLU A 63 -12.09 -10.62 -13.95
C GLU A 63 -11.32 -11.84 -13.43
N SER A 64 -11.02 -12.81 -14.30
CA SER A 64 -10.23 -13.98 -13.93
C SER A 64 -8.82 -13.61 -13.45
N ILE A 65 -8.14 -12.68 -14.14
CA ILE A 65 -6.82 -12.19 -13.73
C ILE A 65 -6.91 -11.50 -12.37
N HIS A 66 -7.90 -10.63 -12.18
CA HIS A 66 -8.11 -9.92 -10.92
C HIS A 66 -8.37 -10.89 -9.77
N ALA A 67 -9.33 -11.81 -9.91
CA ALA A 67 -9.71 -12.76 -8.88
C ALA A 67 -8.51 -13.64 -8.43
N VAL A 68 -7.69 -14.09 -9.38
CA VAL A 68 -6.48 -14.87 -9.10
C VAL A 68 -5.41 -14.04 -8.38
N MET A 69 -5.26 -12.77 -8.76
CA MET A 69 -4.21 -11.89 -8.25
C MET A 69 -4.57 -11.16 -6.96
N PHE A 70 -5.86 -11.00 -6.65
CA PHE A 70 -6.34 -10.19 -5.54
C PHE A 70 -5.72 -10.58 -4.20
N TRP A 71 -5.91 -11.84 -3.78
CA TRP A 71 -5.43 -12.33 -2.48
C TRP A 71 -3.90 -12.36 -2.37
N PRO A 72 -3.15 -12.89 -3.36
CA PRO A 72 -1.69 -12.81 -3.36
C PRO A 72 -1.16 -11.38 -3.25
N LEU A 73 -1.73 -10.45 -4.02
CA LEU A 73 -1.26 -9.08 -4.06
C LEU A 73 -1.63 -8.34 -2.76
N LEU A 74 -2.82 -8.58 -2.21
CA LEU A 74 -3.20 -8.06 -0.89
C LEU A 74 -2.22 -8.53 0.21
N ALA A 75 -1.89 -9.82 0.22
CA ALA A 75 -0.94 -10.38 1.19
C ALA A 75 0.46 -9.76 1.05
N VAL A 76 0.99 -9.66 -0.17
CA VAL A 76 2.31 -9.06 -0.43
C VAL A 76 2.34 -7.58 -0.03
N GLN A 77 1.26 -6.83 -0.29
CA GLN A 77 1.15 -5.43 0.11
C GLN A 77 1.14 -5.28 1.64
N PHE A 78 0.35 -6.10 2.32
CA PHE A 78 0.28 -6.11 3.78
C PHE A 78 1.65 -6.42 4.41
N LEU A 79 2.34 -7.45 3.91
CA LEU A 79 3.69 -7.81 4.35
C LEU A 79 4.72 -6.71 4.04
N THR A 80 4.57 -6.02 2.92
CA THR A 80 5.45 -4.90 2.56
C THR A 80 5.25 -3.71 3.52
N GLY A 81 4.02 -3.45 3.95
CA GLY A 81 3.72 -2.45 4.98
C GLY A 81 4.34 -2.80 6.35
N ILE A 82 4.22 -4.06 6.78
CA ILE A 82 4.89 -4.54 8.00
C ILE A 82 6.42 -4.40 7.88
N ALA A 83 6.98 -4.77 6.72
CA ALA A 83 8.42 -4.63 6.49
C ALA A 83 8.87 -3.16 6.54
N ALA A 84 8.08 -2.22 6.01
CA ALA A 84 8.38 -0.79 6.06
C ALA A 84 8.40 -0.25 7.49
N LEU A 85 7.41 -0.64 8.29
CA LEU A 85 7.31 -0.30 9.70
C LEU A 85 8.50 -0.84 10.51
N THR A 86 8.79 -2.13 10.34
CA THR A 86 9.85 -2.81 11.11
C THR A 86 11.26 -2.35 10.74
N LEU A 87 11.51 -2.01 9.46
CA LEU A 87 12.82 -1.52 9.00
C LEU A 87 13.25 -0.19 9.63
N THR A 88 12.29 0.60 10.12
CA THR A 88 12.53 1.94 10.64
C THR A 88 12.37 2.03 12.16
N ALA A 89 11.70 1.08 12.78
CA ALA A 89 11.27 1.23 14.16
C ALA A 89 12.32 0.93 15.24
N SER A 90 13.47 0.34 14.88
CA SER A 90 14.64 0.22 15.76
C SER A 90 15.72 1.28 15.50
N THR A 91 15.47 2.27 14.66
CA THR A 91 16.51 3.19 14.15
C THR A 91 17.31 3.87 15.27
N VAL A 92 16.64 4.52 16.21
CA VAL A 92 17.31 5.23 17.31
C VAL A 92 18.01 4.26 18.26
N ALA A 93 17.36 3.17 18.64
CA ALA A 93 17.94 2.15 19.51
C ALA A 93 19.22 1.54 18.91
N ASP A 94 19.24 1.31 17.58
CA ASP A 94 20.39 0.77 16.86
C ASP A 94 21.56 1.78 16.83
N GLU A 95 21.29 3.09 16.70
CA GLU A 95 22.34 4.13 16.76
C GLU A 95 22.85 4.36 18.19
N ILE A 96 21.99 4.25 19.20
CA ILE A 96 22.40 4.29 20.63
C ILE A 96 23.32 3.11 20.94
N GLN A 97 22.96 1.90 20.50
CA GLN A 97 23.80 0.71 20.71
C GLN A 97 25.18 0.85 20.05
N ARG A 98 25.26 1.59 18.95
CA ARG A 98 26.52 1.91 18.25
C ARG A 98 27.29 3.09 18.85
N ARG A 99 26.79 3.71 19.93
CA ARG A 99 27.34 4.92 20.58
C ARG A 99 27.53 6.09 19.59
N ASN A 100 26.69 6.16 18.57
CA ASN A 100 26.77 7.16 17.52
C ASN A 100 25.64 8.21 17.62
N TRP A 101 24.60 7.91 18.41
CA TRP A 101 23.44 8.78 18.54
C TRP A 101 23.79 10.18 19.08
N ASP A 102 24.65 10.26 20.10
CA ASP A 102 25.03 11.53 20.70
C ASP A 102 25.83 12.41 19.72
N ASN A 103 26.66 11.78 18.87
CA ASN A 103 27.41 12.48 17.81
C ASN A 103 26.48 13.00 16.71
N LEU A 104 25.45 12.22 16.34
CA LEU A 104 24.47 12.64 15.34
C LEU A 104 23.64 13.82 15.83
N ARG A 105 23.34 13.88 17.13
CA ARG A 105 22.61 15.00 17.73
C ARG A 105 23.46 16.25 17.90
N SER A 106 24.74 16.10 18.26
CA SER A 106 25.64 17.25 18.44
C SER A 106 26.04 17.90 17.11
N THR A 107 25.86 17.19 15.99
CA THR A 107 26.11 17.72 14.64
C THR A 107 24.89 18.49 14.13
N ALA A 108 25.10 19.71 13.63
CA ALA A 108 24.03 20.50 13.01
C ALA A 108 23.36 19.71 11.87
N LEU A 109 22.03 19.56 11.93
CA LEU A 109 21.20 18.78 10.99
C LEU A 109 21.55 17.27 10.92
N GLY A 110 22.41 16.75 11.80
CA GLY A 110 22.88 15.36 11.75
C GLY A 110 21.77 14.35 12.01
N ALA A 111 20.96 14.59 13.06
CA ALA A 111 19.80 13.77 13.39
C ALA A 111 18.72 13.82 12.29
N GLU A 112 18.44 15.01 11.74
CA GLU A 112 17.49 15.20 10.65
C GLU A 112 17.90 14.41 9.40
N LEU A 113 19.13 14.58 8.94
CA LEU A 113 19.64 13.88 7.76
C LEU A 113 19.66 12.37 7.97
N ALA A 114 19.97 11.89 9.17
CA ALA A 114 19.93 10.47 9.50
C ALA A 114 18.51 9.90 9.42
N LEU A 115 17.52 10.58 10.00
CA LEU A 115 16.11 10.16 9.95
C LEU A 115 15.56 10.16 8.52
N HIS A 116 15.82 11.23 7.75
CA HIS A 116 15.45 11.30 6.33
C HIS A 116 16.11 10.20 5.49
N ALA A 117 17.41 9.95 5.70
CA ALA A 117 18.12 8.89 4.98
C ALA A 117 17.57 7.50 5.33
N ARG A 118 17.20 7.27 6.60
CA ARG A 118 16.57 6.02 7.05
C ARG A 118 15.21 5.79 6.42
N TRP A 119 14.38 6.83 6.37
CA TRP A 119 13.11 6.79 5.67
C TRP A 119 13.28 6.46 4.18
N ALA A 120 14.17 7.18 3.49
CA ALA A 120 14.45 6.94 2.08
C ALA A 120 15.01 5.53 1.82
N ALA A 121 15.86 5.02 2.72
CA ALA A 121 16.43 3.68 2.62
C ALA A 121 15.35 2.57 2.63
N THR A 122 14.17 2.80 3.22
CA THR A 122 13.04 1.87 3.19
C THR A 122 12.58 1.60 1.76
N PHE A 123 12.43 2.64 0.93
CA PHE A 123 12.06 2.48 -0.48
C PHE A 123 13.12 1.69 -1.26
N TYR A 124 14.40 1.95 -1.04
CA TYR A 124 15.47 1.21 -1.69
C TYR A 124 15.50 -0.26 -1.29
N ARG A 125 15.22 -0.57 -0.02
CA ARG A 125 15.19 -1.94 0.51
C ARG A 125 13.97 -2.72 0.02
N LEU A 126 12.84 -2.06 -0.11
CA LEU A 126 11.57 -2.65 -0.57
C LEU A 126 11.33 -2.51 -2.07
N ARG A 127 12.27 -1.92 -2.83
CA ARG A 127 12.09 -1.60 -4.26
C ARG A 127 11.61 -2.76 -5.14
N TYR A 128 12.04 -3.98 -4.85
CA TYR A 128 11.64 -5.14 -5.64
C TYR A 128 10.22 -5.59 -5.31
N LEU A 129 9.81 -5.51 -4.03
CA LEU A 129 8.44 -5.80 -3.62
C LEU A 129 7.48 -4.73 -4.13
N LEU A 130 7.83 -3.45 -3.94
CA LEU A 130 7.09 -2.33 -4.51
C LEU A 130 7.02 -2.40 -6.04
N GLY A 131 8.13 -2.68 -6.70
CA GLY A 131 8.17 -2.85 -8.15
C GLY A 131 7.27 -3.99 -8.63
N ALA A 132 7.25 -5.12 -7.93
CA ALA A 132 6.34 -6.23 -8.24
C ALA A 132 4.87 -5.84 -8.02
N ILE A 133 4.54 -5.19 -6.90
CA ILE A 133 3.19 -4.70 -6.61
C ILE A 133 2.71 -3.76 -7.73
N LEU A 134 3.54 -2.78 -8.11
CA LEU A 134 3.22 -1.81 -9.14
C LEU A 134 3.09 -2.45 -10.53
N LEU A 135 3.98 -3.38 -10.88
CA LEU A 135 3.91 -4.10 -12.14
C LEU A 135 2.60 -4.89 -12.25
N LEU A 136 2.24 -5.61 -11.20
CA LEU A 136 0.99 -6.38 -11.16
C LEU A 136 -0.24 -5.46 -11.20
N ARG A 137 -0.21 -4.32 -10.52
CA ARG A 137 -1.28 -3.30 -10.63
C ARG A 137 -1.36 -2.69 -12.03
N LEU A 138 -0.23 -2.49 -12.72
CA LEU A 138 -0.22 -2.04 -14.12
C LEU A 138 -0.88 -3.05 -15.06
N VAL A 139 -0.71 -4.35 -14.81
CA VAL A 139 -1.43 -5.40 -15.56
C VAL A 139 -2.94 -5.26 -15.35
N LEU A 140 -3.39 -5.05 -14.12
CA LEU A 140 -4.82 -4.84 -13.82
C LEU A 140 -5.38 -3.56 -14.43
N VAL A 141 -4.61 -2.46 -14.39
CA VAL A 141 -4.94 -1.22 -15.11
C VAL A 141 -5.02 -1.47 -16.62
N GLY A 142 -4.11 -2.26 -17.18
CA GLY A 142 -4.19 -2.71 -18.58
C GLY A 142 -5.47 -3.51 -18.86
N GLY A 143 -5.93 -4.31 -17.89
CA GLY A 143 -7.22 -4.99 -17.93
C GLY A 143 -8.39 -4.03 -18.03
N ILE A 144 -8.44 -2.98 -17.19
CA ILE A 144 -9.45 -1.91 -17.29
C ILE A 144 -9.43 -1.29 -18.69
N LEU A 145 -8.26 -0.91 -19.20
CA LEU A 145 -8.14 -0.30 -20.53
C LEU A 145 -8.61 -1.23 -21.63
N TYR A 146 -8.36 -2.54 -21.49
CA TYR A 146 -8.87 -3.56 -22.41
C TYR A 146 -10.40 -3.67 -22.33
N ASP A 147 -10.98 -3.71 -21.14
CA ASP A 147 -12.44 -3.80 -20.96
C ASP A 147 -13.16 -2.55 -21.49
N LEU A 148 -12.55 -1.38 -21.40
CA LEU A 148 -13.09 -0.17 -22.02
C LEU A 148 -13.20 -0.24 -23.55
N THR A 149 -12.42 -1.12 -24.21
CA THR A 149 -12.56 -1.35 -25.65
C THR A 149 -13.71 -2.28 -26.01
N ALA A 150 -14.27 -2.99 -25.04
CA ALA A 150 -15.44 -3.84 -25.25
C ALA A 150 -16.67 -3.02 -25.67
N PHE A 151 -17.66 -3.70 -26.26
CA PHE A 151 -18.92 -3.09 -26.73
C PHE A 151 -18.70 -1.88 -27.65
N GLN A 152 -17.73 -1.98 -28.58
CA GLN A 152 -17.38 -0.89 -29.51
C GLN A 152 -16.95 0.41 -28.79
N GLY A 153 -16.35 0.29 -27.59
CA GLY A 153 -15.94 1.44 -26.78
C GLY A 153 -17.06 2.08 -25.95
N ARG A 154 -18.25 1.46 -25.90
CA ARG A 154 -19.41 1.98 -25.16
C ARG A 154 -19.55 1.38 -23.76
N TYR A 155 -18.60 0.57 -23.31
CA TYR A 155 -18.71 -0.12 -22.02
C TYR A 155 -18.86 0.87 -20.85
N LEU A 156 -18.09 1.95 -20.85
CA LEU A 156 -18.18 2.99 -19.81
C LEU A 156 -19.53 3.72 -19.83
N ASP A 157 -20.09 4.00 -21.01
CA ASP A 157 -21.42 4.61 -21.19
C ASP A 157 -22.51 3.71 -20.57
N LEU A 158 -22.39 2.40 -20.73
CA LEU A 158 -23.29 1.42 -20.12
C LEU A 158 -23.16 1.39 -18.59
N LEU A 159 -21.93 1.43 -18.06
CA LEU A 159 -21.69 1.44 -16.61
C LEU A 159 -22.15 2.75 -15.94
N MET A 160 -22.08 3.87 -16.66
CA MET A 160 -22.53 5.17 -16.15
C MET A 160 -24.06 5.34 -16.21
N ASN A 161 -24.78 4.44 -16.89
CA ASN A 161 -26.22 4.57 -16.99
C ASN A 161 -26.89 4.30 -15.63
N GLY A 162 -27.67 5.25 -15.13
CA GLY A 162 -28.42 5.12 -13.88
C GLY A 162 -27.59 5.35 -12.61
N ILE A 163 -26.37 5.86 -12.71
CA ILE A 163 -25.56 6.23 -11.54
C ILE A 163 -25.97 7.60 -10.99
N ALA A 164 -25.78 7.81 -9.69
CA ALA A 164 -25.92 9.12 -9.05
C ALA A 164 -24.54 9.64 -8.60
N PRO A 165 -24.11 10.85 -9.00
CA PRO A 165 -24.80 11.81 -9.87
C PRO A 165 -24.67 11.45 -11.36
N GLU A 166 -25.61 11.90 -12.18
CA GLU A 166 -25.47 11.82 -13.63
C GLU A 166 -24.33 12.72 -14.08
N LEU A 167 -23.38 12.15 -14.83
CA LEU A 167 -22.18 12.85 -15.27
C LEU A 167 -21.98 12.68 -16.78
N PRO A 168 -21.43 13.69 -17.47
CA PRO A 168 -21.03 13.51 -18.85
C PRO A 168 -19.91 12.47 -18.94
N LEU A 169 -19.85 11.72 -20.04
CA LEU A 169 -18.85 10.66 -20.27
C LEU A 169 -17.41 11.15 -20.02
N VAL A 170 -17.09 12.38 -20.42
CA VAL A 170 -15.77 13.00 -20.20
C VAL A 170 -15.42 13.04 -18.70
N ALA A 171 -16.37 13.39 -17.83
CA ALA A 171 -16.13 13.39 -16.39
C ALA A 171 -15.94 11.95 -15.85
N GLY A 172 -16.69 10.98 -16.37
CA GLY A 172 -16.48 9.56 -16.03
C GLY A 172 -15.09 9.05 -16.40
N VAL A 173 -14.59 9.39 -17.60
CA VAL A 173 -13.24 9.06 -18.03
C VAL A 173 -12.18 9.69 -17.13
N LEU A 174 -12.37 10.96 -16.74
CA LEU A 174 -11.46 11.64 -15.82
C LEU A 174 -11.45 10.96 -14.44
N LEU A 175 -12.62 10.65 -13.87
CA LEU A 175 -12.72 9.99 -12.56
C LEU A 175 -12.11 8.59 -12.56
N LEU A 176 -12.32 7.82 -13.63
CA LEU A 176 -11.67 6.52 -13.80
C LEU A 176 -10.15 6.66 -13.95
N SER A 177 -9.67 7.72 -14.61
CA SER A 177 -8.23 8.02 -14.70
C SER A 177 -7.64 8.37 -13.33
N LEU A 178 -8.37 9.11 -12.50
CA LEU A 178 -8.00 9.40 -11.12
C LEU A 178 -7.99 8.14 -10.26
N LEU A 179 -8.94 7.23 -10.45
CA LEU A 179 -8.94 5.92 -9.79
C LEU A 179 -7.66 5.15 -10.12
N MET A 180 -7.35 4.96 -11.41
CA MET A 180 -6.17 4.21 -11.84
C MET A 180 -4.89 4.85 -11.27
N THR A 181 -4.82 6.18 -11.28
CA THR A 181 -3.70 6.93 -10.69
C THR A 181 -3.61 6.73 -9.17
N GLY A 182 -4.72 6.87 -8.46
CA GLY A 182 -4.80 6.68 -7.02
C GLY A 182 -4.42 5.27 -6.60
N ALA A 183 -4.93 4.26 -7.31
CA ALA A 183 -4.60 2.85 -7.08
C ALA A 183 -3.12 2.54 -7.35
N LEU A 184 -2.47 3.18 -8.33
CA LEU A 184 -1.03 2.99 -8.53
C LEU A 184 -0.19 3.67 -7.45
N ILE A 185 -0.59 4.86 -6.97
CA ILE A 185 0.19 5.63 -6.00
C ILE A 185 -0.02 5.13 -4.56
N ALA A 186 -1.22 4.67 -4.20
CA ALA A 186 -1.60 4.23 -2.85
C ALA A 186 -0.60 3.25 -2.18
N PRO A 187 -0.10 2.18 -2.83
CA PRO A 187 0.88 1.29 -2.18
C PRO A 187 2.22 1.98 -1.88
N VAL A 188 2.62 2.98 -2.69
CA VAL A 188 3.87 3.72 -2.49
C VAL A 188 3.72 4.68 -1.30
N THR A 189 2.61 5.41 -1.24
CA THR A 189 2.32 6.31 -0.11
C THR A 189 2.11 5.52 1.18
N ALA A 190 1.54 4.32 1.10
CA ALA A 190 1.42 3.43 2.24
C ALA A 190 2.76 3.00 2.83
N VAL A 191 3.70 2.56 1.99
CA VAL A 191 5.05 2.23 2.46
C VAL A 191 5.77 3.45 3.05
N GLY A 192 5.59 4.63 2.44
CA GLY A 192 6.13 5.88 2.97
C GLY A 192 5.59 6.22 4.36
N PHE A 193 4.28 6.09 4.53
CA PHE A 193 3.60 6.31 5.81
C PHE A 193 4.03 5.31 6.88
N ASP A 194 4.07 4.02 6.55
CA ASP A 194 4.49 2.97 7.48
C ASP A 194 5.94 3.15 7.95
N GLY A 195 6.83 3.53 7.03
CA GLY A 195 8.21 3.86 7.35
C GLY A 195 8.34 5.11 8.23
N ALA A 196 7.53 6.14 7.97
CA ALA A 196 7.50 7.35 8.79
C ALA A 196 6.95 7.07 10.20
N LEU A 197 5.92 6.23 10.30
CA LEU A 197 5.34 5.78 11.55
C LEU A 197 6.37 5.01 12.37
N GLY A 198 7.06 4.04 11.77
CA GLY A 198 8.11 3.30 12.47
C GLY A 198 9.22 4.22 12.99
N LEU A 199 9.67 5.20 12.19
CA LEU A 199 10.64 6.20 12.65
C LEU A 199 10.14 7.00 13.84
N LEU A 200 8.92 7.53 13.77
CA LEU A 200 8.33 8.31 14.86
C LEU A 200 8.28 7.48 16.16
N LEU A 201 7.83 6.23 16.07
CA LEU A 201 7.80 5.33 17.21
C LEU A 201 9.19 5.06 17.78
N SER A 202 10.20 4.93 16.92
CA SER A 202 11.58 4.72 17.35
C SER A 202 12.16 5.91 18.13
N VAL A 203 11.72 7.12 17.81
CA VAL A 203 12.17 8.35 18.46
C VAL A 203 11.44 8.58 19.78
N VAL A 204 10.14 8.30 19.83
CA VAL A 204 9.32 8.43 21.04
C VAL A 204 9.67 7.35 22.07
N VAL A 205 9.89 6.11 21.62
CA VAL A 205 10.13 4.95 22.48
C VAL A 205 11.56 4.44 22.31
N ARG A 206 12.48 4.93 23.15
CA ARG A 206 13.91 4.58 23.08
C ARG A 206 14.23 3.13 23.45
N GLN A 207 13.43 2.54 24.34
CA GLN A 207 13.65 1.17 24.76
C GLN A 207 13.18 0.19 23.68
N ARG A 208 14.11 -0.67 23.24
CA ARG A 208 13.87 -1.64 22.16
C ARG A 208 12.65 -2.51 22.40
N THR A 209 12.45 -3.01 23.62
CA THR A 209 11.33 -3.89 23.96
C THR A 209 9.98 -3.19 23.76
N TYR A 210 9.83 -1.96 24.27
CA TYR A 210 8.59 -1.21 24.12
C TYR A 210 8.35 -0.77 22.67
N SER A 211 9.40 -0.42 21.91
CA SER A 211 9.26 -0.12 20.47
C SER A 211 8.75 -1.34 19.70
N ILE A 212 9.30 -2.54 19.96
CA ILE A 212 8.83 -3.78 19.32
C ILE A 212 7.37 -4.07 19.70
N LEU A 213 7.01 -3.94 20.97
CA LEU A 213 5.62 -4.15 21.41
C LEU A 213 4.65 -3.20 20.71
N LEU A 214 5.03 -1.94 20.52
CA LEU A 214 4.18 -0.95 19.87
C LEU A 214 4.09 -1.17 18.35
N GLN A 215 5.14 -1.66 17.70
CA GLN A 215 5.09 -2.11 16.30
C GLN A 215 4.15 -3.31 16.13
N VAL A 216 4.22 -4.29 17.05
CA VAL A 216 3.34 -5.46 17.06
C VAL A 216 1.90 -5.00 17.24
N LEU A 217 1.63 -4.11 18.19
CA LEU A 217 0.31 -3.52 18.40
C LEU A 217 -0.19 -2.78 17.14
N ALA A 218 0.63 -1.91 16.54
CA ALA A 218 0.26 -1.20 15.31
C ALA A 218 -0.04 -2.17 14.15
N THR A 219 0.73 -3.25 14.04
CA THR A 219 0.50 -4.31 13.04
C THR A 219 -0.82 -5.04 13.28
N PHE A 220 -1.14 -5.38 14.54
CA PHE A 220 -2.41 -5.99 14.91
C PHE A 220 -3.60 -5.07 14.64
N ILE A 221 -3.49 -3.78 14.98
CA ILE A 221 -4.53 -2.79 14.69
C ILE A 221 -4.78 -2.72 13.18
N ARG A 222 -3.71 -2.66 12.37
CA ARG A 222 -3.85 -2.65 10.91
C ARG A 222 -4.48 -3.93 10.38
N LEU A 223 -4.09 -5.10 10.91
CA LEU A 223 -4.69 -6.38 10.53
C LEU A 223 -6.19 -6.39 10.85
N ALA A 224 -6.56 -5.93 12.05
CA ALA A 224 -7.95 -5.86 12.49
C ALA A 224 -8.78 -4.91 11.60
N ILE A 225 -8.24 -3.74 11.27
CA ILE A 225 -8.88 -2.79 10.34
C ILE A 225 -9.04 -3.43 8.96
N THR A 226 -7.99 -4.05 8.42
CA THR A 226 -8.00 -4.68 7.10
C THR A 226 -9.02 -5.81 7.04
N ALA A 227 -8.98 -6.73 8.00
CA ALA A 227 -9.89 -7.87 8.08
C ALA A 227 -11.35 -7.42 8.34
N GLY A 228 -11.54 -6.45 9.23
CA GLY A 228 -12.85 -5.89 9.56
C GLY A 228 -13.51 -5.21 8.36
N LEU A 229 -12.76 -4.36 7.65
CA LEU A 229 -13.25 -3.70 6.44
C LEU A 229 -13.50 -4.70 5.30
N LEU A 230 -12.61 -5.66 5.10
CA LEU A 230 -12.80 -6.69 4.07
C LEU A 230 -14.04 -7.55 4.37
N HIS A 231 -14.25 -7.92 5.63
CA HIS A 231 -15.45 -8.64 6.05
C HIS A 231 -16.71 -7.79 5.85
N ALA A 232 -16.73 -6.55 6.35
CA ALA A 232 -17.87 -5.64 6.23
C ALA A 232 -18.23 -5.37 4.75
N MET A 233 -17.23 -5.12 3.91
CA MET A 233 -17.42 -4.92 2.48
C MET A 233 -17.98 -6.18 1.80
N THR A 234 -17.48 -7.36 2.16
CA THR A 234 -18.01 -8.63 1.63
C THR A 234 -19.47 -8.84 2.01
N GLN A 235 -19.87 -8.51 3.24
CA GLN A 235 -21.28 -8.60 3.66
C GLN A 235 -22.15 -7.57 2.96
N PHE A 236 -21.63 -6.36 2.71
CA PHE A 236 -22.32 -5.31 1.96
C PHE A 236 -22.58 -5.73 0.52
N MET A 237 -21.55 -6.18 -0.21
CA MET A 237 -21.70 -6.64 -1.61
C MET A 237 -22.64 -7.84 -1.75
N ARG A 238 -22.79 -8.66 -0.70
CA ARG A 238 -23.75 -9.78 -0.67
C ARG A 238 -25.17 -9.37 -0.27
N GLY A 239 -25.42 -8.10 0.03
CA GLY A 239 -26.70 -7.59 0.52
C GLY A 239 -27.05 -8.01 1.95
N ALA A 240 -26.12 -8.62 2.70
CA ALA A 240 -26.33 -9.05 4.08
C ALA A 240 -26.16 -7.89 5.08
N LEU A 241 -25.39 -6.86 4.71
CA LEU A 241 -25.22 -5.64 5.49
C LEU A 241 -26.03 -4.51 4.84
N ALA A 242 -27.22 -4.25 5.39
CA ALA A 242 -28.09 -3.16 4.93
C ALA A 242 -27.64 -1.82 5.53
N ILE A 243 -26.73 -1.14 4.81
CA ILE A 243 -26.30 0.22 5.10
C ILE A 243 -26.48 1.08 3.85
N ASP A 244 -26.86 2.34 4.04
CA ASP A 244 -27.19 3.25 2.95
C ASP A 244 -26.49 4.61 3.10
N GLY A 245 -26.66 5.47 2.09
CA GLY A 245 -26.18 6.84 2.10
C GLY A 245 -24.68 6.96 2.41
N ALA A 246 -24.35 7.86 3.34
CA ALA A 246 -22.96 8.15 3.72
C ALA A 246 -22.23 6.96 4.34
N ALA A 247 -22.93 6.04 5.02
CA ALA A 247 -22.29 4.89 5.66
C ALA A 247 -21.75 3.90 4.63
N SER A 248 -22.53 3.61 3.57
CA SER A 248 -22.08 2.78 2.45
C SER A 248 -20.87 3.40 1.72
N TRP A 249 -20.88 4.72 1.55
CA TRP A 249 -19.77 5.45 0.94
C TRP A 249 -18.51 5.41 1.80
N LEU A 250 -18.63 5.64 3.12
CA LEU A 250 -17.51 5.55 4.05
C LEU A 250 -16.94 4.13 4.15
N LEU A 251 -17.80 3.10 4.08
CA LEU A 251 -17.35 1.72 4.03
C LEU A 251 -16.53 1.46 2.77
N ALA A 252 -17.04 1.83 1.59
CA ALA A 252 -16.35 1.62 0.33
C ALA A 252 -15.04 2.42 0.26
N ALA A 253 -15.06 3.70 0.65
CA ALA A 253 -13.86 4.55 0.69
C ALA A 253 -12.83 4.05 1.71
N GLY A 254 -13.29 3.64 2.90
CA GLY A 254 -12.43 3.06 3.94
C GLY A 254 -11.81 1.74 3.50
N TYR A 255 -12.59 0.86 2.88
CA TYR A 255 -12.13 -0.39 2.29
C TYR A 255 -11.04 -0.14 1.24
N GLY A 256 -11.32 0.72 0.26
CA GLY A 256 -10.37 1.11 -0.78
C GLY A 256 -9.10 1.79 -0.23
N GLY A 257 -9.22 2.65 0.77
CA GLY A 257 -8.08 3.38 1.32
C GLY A 257 -7.21 2.57 2.28
N LEU A 258 -7.84 1.87 3.23
CA LEU A 258 -7.17 1.29 4.40
C LEU A 258 -7.01 -0.23 4.34
N ALA A 259 -7.88 -0.94 3.62
CA ALA A 259 -7.86 -2.40 3.60
C ALA A 259 -7.04 -2.94 2.42
N ASP A 260 -7.33 -2.50 1.20
CA ASP A 260 -6.76 -3.10 -0.01
C ASP A 260 -5.98 -2.12 -0.91
N TRP A 261 -5.92 -0.85 -0.53
CA TRP A 261 -5.26 0.23 -1.29
C TRP A 261 -5.82 0.37 -2.72
N GLY A 262 -7.12 0.17 -2.90
CA GLY A 262 -7.85 0.32 -4.15
C GLY A 262 -7.66 -0.85 -5.09
N LEU A 263 -7.22 -2.00 -4.59
CA LEU A 263 -6.97 -3.19 -5.39
C LEU A 263 -8.26 -3.77 -5.98
N ALA A 264 -9.33 -3.85 -5.19
CA ALA A 264 -10.65 -4.30 -5.64
C ALA A 264 -11.21 -3.39 -6.72
N PHE A 265 -10.94 -2.08 -6.65
CA PHE A 265 -11.40 -1.13 -7.66
C PHE A 265 -10.65 -1.25 -9.00
N LEU A 266 -9.58 -2.05 -9.06
CA LEU A 266 -8.91 -2.38 -10.32
C LEU A 266 -9.63 -3.47 -11.13
N ASP A 267 -10.77 -3.97 -10.66
CA ASP A 267 -11.75 -4.69 -11.46
C ASP A 267 -12.89 -3.74 -11.83
N LEU A 268 -13.06 -3.49 -13.14
CA LEU A 268 -14.07 -2.56 -13.63
C LEU A 268 -15.50 -3.07 -13.41
N GLY A 269 -15.70 -4.39 -13.37
CA GLY A 269 -17.01 -4.98 -13.07
C GLY A 269 -17.42 -4.72 -11.63
N VAL A 270 -16.54 -5.06 -10.68
CA VAL A 270 -16.75 -4.78 -9.25
C VAL A 270 -16.88 -3.28 -8.99
N TYR A 271 -16.05 -2.47 -9.64
CA TYR A 271 -16.12 -1.02 -9.46
C TYR A 271 -17.40 -0.42 -10.03
N GLY A 272 -17.89 -0.92 -11.17
CA GLY A 272 -19.16 -0.52 -11.76
C GLY A 272 -20.36 -0.90 -10.87
N GLU A 273 -20.34 -2.07 -10.24
CA GLU A 273 -21.35 -2.48 -9.26
C GLU A 273 -21.42 -1.50 -8.08
N LEU A 274 -20.27 -1.00 -7.60
CA LEU A 274 -20.22 0.02 -6.56
C LEU A 274 -20.84 1.36 -6.97
N TRP A 275 -20.83 1.72 -8.25
CA TRP A 275 -21.47 2.96 -8.70
C TRP A 275 -22.99 2.90 -8.60
N VAL A 276 -23.55 1.69 -8.70
CA VAL A 276 -24.99 1.44 -8.57
C VAL A 276 -25.38 1.28 -7.09
N MET A 277 -24.58 0.53 -6.32
CA MET A 277 -24.90 0.24 -4.91
C MET A 277 -24.62 1.41 -3.96
N VAL A 278 -23.62 2.24 -4.26
CA VAL A 278 -23.15 3.30 -3.37
C VAL A 278 -23.45 4.67 -3.99
N PRO A 279 -24.22 5.53 -3.31
CA PRO A 279 -24.46 6.90 -3.77
C PRO A 279 -23.13 7.63 -3.97
N PHE A 280 -22.91 8.31 -5.10
CA PHE A 280 -21.62 8.94 -5.45
C PHE A 280 -20.43 7.96 -5.51
N GLY A 281 -20.68 6.66 -5.77
CA GLY A 281 -19.64 5.62 -5.86
C GLY A 281 -18.57 5.91 -6.92
N ILE A 282 -18.93 6.60 -8.00
CA ILE A 282 -17.98 7.04 -9.04
C ILE A 282 -16.91 8.03 -8.51
N MET A 283 -17.16 8.69 -7.38
CA MET A 283 -16.19 9.58 -6.73
C MET A 283 -15.17 8.84 -5.86
N LEU A 284 -15.33 7.53 -5.64
CA LEU A 284 -14.39 6.73 -4.84
C LEU A 284 -12.96 6.75 -5.42
N GLY A 285 -12.81 6.88 -6.74
CA GLY A 285 -11.49 7.03 -7.38
C GLY A 285 -10.78 8.33 -6.99
N LEU A 286 -11.52 9.45 -6.97
CA LEU A 286 -11.00 10.72 -6.47
C LEU A 286 -10.68 10.64 -4.98
N ALA A 287 -11.57 10.03 -4.19
CA ALA A 287 -11.36 9.85 -2.75
C ALA A 287 -10.09 9.02 -2.46
N LEU A 288 -9.85 7.95 -3.22
CA LEU A 288 -8.66 7.13 -3.10
C LEU A 288 -7.38 7.92 -3.42
N LEU A 289 -7.39 8.73 -4.47
CA LEU A 289 -6.25 9.59 -4.81
C LEU A 289 -6.00 10.62 -3.70
N LEU A 290 -7.04 11.30 -3.22
CA LEU A 290 -6.93 12.25 -2.11
C LEU A 290 -6.41 11.57 -0.85
N PHE A 291 -6.87 10.35 -0.56
CA PHE A 291 -6.38 9.55 0.55
C PHE A 291 -4.88 9.23 0.40
N ALA A 292 -4.42 8.81 -0.79
CA ALA A 292 -3.01 8.56 -1.04
C ALA A 292 -2.15 9.82 -0.86
N LEU A 293 -2.61 10.97 -1.35
CA LEU A 293 -1.93 12.26 -1.15
C LEU A 293 -1.92 12.66 0.33
N PHE A 294 -3.04 12.50 1.03
CA PHE A 294 -3.14 12.76 2.46
C PHE A 294 -2.20 11.86 3.26
N GLN A 295 -2.09 10.58 2.89
CA GLN A 295 -1.15 9.65 3.48
C GLN A 295 0.31 10.07 3.27
N ALA A 296 0.65 10.58 2.09
CA ALA A 296 1.97 11.14 1.81
C ALA A 296 2.26 12.39 2.66
N PHE A 297 1.28 13.29 2.78
CA PHE A 297 1.36 14.47 3.64
C PHE A 297 1.55 14.08 5.11
N LEU A 298 0.79 13.12 5.62
CA LEU A 298 0.96 12.62 6.98
C LEU A 298 2.36 12.02 7.19
N ALA A 299 2.89 11.28 6.22
CA ALA A 299 4.24 10.74 6.31
C ALA A 299 5.29 11.84 6.50
N ASP A 300 5.19 12.93 5.75
CA ASP A 300 6.08 14.10 5.86
C ASP A 300 5.97 14.75 7.26
N GLN A 301 4.74 14.98 7.73
CA GLN A 301 4.48 15.56 9.05
C GLN A 301 5.00 14.66 10.20
N MET A 302 4.91 13.34 10.06
CA MET A 302 5.44 12.39 11.03
C MET A 302 6.96 12.41 11.10
N ILE A 303 7.65 12.56 9.96
CA ILE A 303 9.10 12.71 9.94
C ILE A 303 9.50 14.04 10.57
N ALA A 304 8.84 15.14 10.22
CA ALA A 304 9.10 16.45 10.83
C ALA A 304 8.89 16.41 12.36
N LEU A 305 7.86 15.71 12.83
CA LEU A 305 7.62 15.50 14.26
C LEU A 305 8.73 14.66 14.91
N ALA A 306 9.17 13.59 14.25
CA ALA A 306 10.26 12.74 14.72
C ALA A 306 11.57 13.55 14.85
N VAL A 307 11.89 14.41 13.88
CA VAL A 307 13.06 15.31 13.94
C VAL A 307 12.96 16.24 15.16
N ARG A 308 11.85 16.97 15.30
CA ARG A 308 11.63 17.89 16.44
C ARG A 308 11.73 17.20 17.79
N TYR A 309 11.20 15.98 17.89
CA TYR A 309 11.27 15.21 19.14
C TYR A 309 12.69 14.76 19.44
N SER A 310 13.45 14.35 18.42
CA SER A 310 14.85 13.93 18.55
C SER A 310 15.77 15.07 19.03
N GLU A 311 15.52 16.30 18.58
CA GLU A 311 16.27 17.49 18.99
C GLU A 311 15.97 17.89 20.45
N ARG A 312 14.68 17.95 20.80
CA ARG A 312 14.20 18.45 22.11
C ARG A 312 14.47 17.50 23.27
N HIS A 313 14.23 16.20 23.08
CA HIS A 313 14.25 15.25 24.19
C HIS A 313 15.53 14.43 24.26
N GLY A 314 16.45 14.59 23.30
CA GLY A 314 17.72 13.86 23.27
C GLY A 314 18.41 13.83 24.63
#